data_AF-A0A7H1QDM2-F1
#
_entry.id   AF-A0A7H1QDM2-F1
#
_cell.length_a   1.000
_cell.length_b   1.000
_cell.length_c   1.000
_cell.angle_alpha   90.00
_cell.angle_beta   90.00
_cell.angle_gamma   90.00
#
_symmetry.space_group_name_H-M   'P 1'
#
loop_
_entity.id
_entity.type
_entity.pdbx_description
1 polymer ?
#
loop_
_entity_poly.entity_id
_entity_poly.type
_entity_poly.pdbx_seq_one_letter_code
_entity_poly.pdbx_strand_id
1 'polypeptide(L)'
;MPFTCRSLMDAAAACFGWRRAYGNTEVDQLLTEQSETAYTAAADHAALATAKNTDALAVQPGVLDARGRILADVLYLEGVLAGARNRGLPSEVVERLEDVVVHGHELTVLLAETVRSTAAHVSSGH
;
A
#
# COMPACT_ATOMS: atom_id res chain seq x y z
N MET A 1 18.98 -18.79 10.87
CA MET A 1 18.51 -17.73 9.96
C MET A 1 19.04 -16.40 10.49
N PRO A 2 19.91 -15.66 9.78
CA PRO A 2 20.37 -14.37 10.29
C PRO A 2 19.35 -13.31 9.88
N PHE A 3 18.79 -12.60 10.87
CA PHE A 3 18.01 -11.39 10.62
C PHE A 3 18.98 -10.33 10.07
N THR A 4 18.72 -9.81 8.87
CA THR A 4 19.50 -8.71 8.32
C THR A 4 19.22 -7.44 9.12
N CYS A 5 20.22 -6.56 9.25
CA CYS A 5 20.10 -5.30 10.01
C CYS A 5 18.87 -4.46 9.57
N ARG A 6 18.47 -4.58 8.29
CA ARG A 6 17.27 -3.96 7.72
C ARG A 6 15.97 -4.51 8.30
N SER A 7 15.85 -5.82 8.50
CA SER A 7 14.69 -6.45 9.14
C SER A 7 14.51 -6.03 10.61
N LEU A 8 15.61 -5.79 11.33
CA LEU A 8 15.56 -5.27 12.70
C LEU A 8 15.18 -3.79 12.74
N MET A 9 15.64 -2.98 11.79
CA MET A 9 15.23 -1.59 11.65
C MET A 9 13.76 -1.45 11.23
N ASP A 10 13.28 -2.27 10.29
CA ASP A 10 11.88 -2.30 9.88
C ASP A 10 10.96 -2.76 11.03
N ALA A 11 11.38 -3.78 11.80
CA ALA A 11 10.68 -4.23 12.99
C ALA A 11 10.70 -3.16 14.12
N ALA A 12 11.79 -2.42 14.27
CA ALA A 12 11.88 -1.32 15.23
C ALA A 12 10.99 -0.14 14.80
N ALA A 13 11.00 0.25 13.53
CA ALA A 13 10.14 1.30 12.98
C ALA A 13 8.65 0.95 13.13
N ALA A 14 8.28 -0.30 12.86
CA ALA A 14 6.94 -0.83 13.13
C ALA A 14 6.59 -0.74 14.63
N CYS A 15 7.53 -1.09 15.51
CA CYS A 15 7.33 -1.09 16.96
C CYS A 15 7.24 0.34 17.57
N PHE A 16 7.90 1.34 16.96
CA PHE A 16 7.79 2.75 17.38
C PHE A 16 6.53 3.43 16.84
N GLY A 17 6.15 3.18 15.58
CA GLY A 17 4.90 3.69 15.01
C GLY A 17 3.66 3.15 15.74
N TRP A 18 3.68 1.87 16.11
CA TRP A 18 2.59 1.26 16.88
C TRP A 18 2.43 1.88 18.27
N ARG A 19 3.53 2.12 19.01
CA ARG A 19 3.47 2.73 20.35
C ARG A 19 3.00 4.18 20.33
N ARG A 20 3.41 4.98 19.33
CA ARG A 20 2.92 6.35 19.14
C ARG A 20 1.42 6.39 18.82
N ALA A 21 0.92 5.47 18.01
CA ALA A 21 -0.50 5.40 17.65
C ALA A 21 -1.44 5.12 18.84
N TYR A 22 -0.97 4.49 19.92
CA TYR A 22 -1.76 4.26 21.13
C TYR A 22 -1.90 5.51 22.03
N GLY A 23 -1.10 6.56 21.81
CA GLY A 23 -1.21 7.86 22.47
C GLY A 23 -1.99 8.84 21.58
N ASN A 24 -3.14 9.32 22.05
CA ASN A 24 -4.06 10.15 21.26
C ASN A 24 -3.47 11.49 20.75
N THR A 25 -2.29 11.89 21.21
CA THR A 25 -1.71 13.23 20.98
C THR A 25 -0.78 13.30 19.76
N GLU A 26 -0.37 12.19 19.15
CA GLU A 26 0.66 12.20 18.09
C GLU A 26 0.22 11.55 16.76
N VAL A 27 -1.06 11.17 16.62
CA VAL A 27 -1.57 10.51 15.40
C VAL A 27 -1.46 11.43 14.18
N ASP A 28 -1.88 12.69 14.29
CA ASP A 28 -1.81 13.66 13.18
C ASP A 28 -0.37 13.97 12.77
N GLN A 29 0.53 14.04 13.75
CA GLN A 29 1.96 14.19 13.50
C GLN A 29 2.50 12.96 12.75
N LEU A 30 2.14 11.75 13.17
CA LEU A 30 2.57 10.53 12.51
C LEU A 30 2.06 10.45 11.05
N LEU A 31 0.81 10.84 10.81
CA LEU A 31 0.24 10.90 9.44
C LEU A 31 0.98 11.92 8.57
N THR A 32 1.38 13.06 9.16
CA THR A 32 2.19 14.08 8.48
C THR A 32 3.58 13.53 8.14
N GLU A 33 4.28 12.93 9.11
CA GLU A 33 5.60 12.32 8.93
C GLU A 33 5.58 11.22 7.84
N GLN A 34 4.53 10.39 7.82
CA GLN A 34 4.32 9.37 6.77
C GLN A 34 4.15 10.02 5.39
N SER A 35 3.36 11.09 5.30
CA SER A 35 3.12 11.81 4.05
C SER A 35 4.40 12.46 3.52
N GLU A 36 5.15 13.16 4.38
CA GLU A 36 6.42 13.80 4.02
C GLU A 36 7.46 12.77 3.54
N THR A 37 7.52 11.62 4.21
CA THR A 37 8.40 10.51 3.80
C THR A 37 8.03 10.01 2.40
N ALA A 38 6.73 9.81 2.13
CA ALA A 38 6.25 9.38 0.82
C ALA A 38 6.52 10.42 -0.28
N TYR A 39 6.30 11.71 0.01
CA TYR A 39 6.57 12.80 -0.95
C TYR A 39 8.06 12.94 -1.26
N THR A 40 8.93 12.75 -0.28
CA THR A 40 10.38 12.78 -0.49
C THR A 40 10.82 11.68 -1.46
N ALA A 41 10.23 10.49 -1.37
CA ALA A 41 10.51 9.38 -2.27
C ALA A 41 9.90 9.57 -3.69
N ALA A 42 8.91 10.45 -3.85
CA ALA A 42 8.15 10.59 -5.10
C ALA A 42 9.01 11.05 -6.29
N ALA A 43 9.98 11.93 -6.06
CA ALA A 43 10.89 12.41 -7.10
C ALA A 43 11.73 11.27 -7.70
N ASP A 44 12.23 10.38 -6.84
CA ASP A 44 13.00 9.19 -7.25
C ASP A 44 12.13 8.20 -8.02
N HIS A 45 10.87 8.01 -7.60
CA HIS A 45 9.91 7.16 -8.29
C HIS A 45 9.61 7.67 -9.71
N ALA A 46 9.43 8.98 -9.89
CA ALA A 46 9.14 9.56 -11.20
C ALA A 46 10.32 9.44 -12.18
N ALA A 47 11.54 9.71 -11.70
CA ALA A 47 12.75 9.57 -12.51
C ALA A 47 12.97 8.11 -12.94
N LEU A 48 12.80 7.16 -12.02
CA LEU A 48 12.93 5.74 -12.30
C LEU A 48 11.86 5.24 -13.28
N ALA A 49 10.60 5.66 -13.10
CA ALA A 49 9.50 5.30 -13.99
C ALA A 49 9.73 5.84 -15.41
N THR A 50 10.19 7.09 -15.54
CA THR A 50 10.53 7.70 -16.84
C THR A 50 11.64 6.94 -17.55
N ALA A 51 12.66 6.50 -16.81
CA ALA A 51 13.76 5.75 -17.38
C ALA A 51 13.38 4.31 -17.81
N LYS A 52 12.41 3.69 -17.12
CA LYS A 52 12.05 2.27 -17.33
C LYS A 52 10.85 2.06 -18.25
N ASN A 53 9.86 2.95 -18.24
CA ASN A 53 8.59 2.75 -18.94
C ASN A 53 8.69 3.19 -20.41
N THR A 54 9.56 2.53 -21.18
CA THR A 54 9.81 2.85 -22.60
C THR A 54 8.69 2.43 -23.53
N ASP A 55 7.86 1.48 -23.11
CA ASP A 55 6.69 0.98 -23.84
C ASP A 55 5.63 0.47 -22.86
N ALA A 56 4.48 0.05 -23.39
CA ALA A 56 3.36 -0.43 -22.58
C ALA A 56 3.70 -1.68 -21.73
N LEU A 57 4.54 -2.60 -22.23
CA LEU A 57 4.94 -3.78 -21.46
C LEU A 57 5.90 -3.42 -20.33
N ALA A 58 6.78 -2.46 -20.56
CA ALA A 58 7.75 -2.02 -19.57
C ALA A 58 7.11 -1.45 -18.29
N VAL A 59 5.84 -1.03 -18.35
CA VAL A 59 5.03 -0.59 -17.20
C VAL A 59 4.60 -1.76 -16.31
N GLN A 60 4.43 -2.98 -16.86
CA GLN A 60 3.83 -4.12 -16.15
C GLN A 60 4.53 -4.50 -14.84
N PRO A 61 5.87 -4.60 -14.77
CA PRO A 61 6.53 -5.02 -13.53
C PRO A 61 6.23 -4.09 -12.35
N GLY A 62 6.19 -2.77 -12.60
CA GLY A 62 5.88 -1.78 -11.56
C GLY A 62 4.44 -1.87 -11.08
N VAL A 63 3.48 -2.02 -12.00
CA VAL A 63 2.05 -2.14 -11.66
C VAL A 63 1.75 -3.46 -10.96
N LEU A 64 2.38 -4.57 -11.37
CA LEU A 64 2.25 -5.88 -10.71
C LEU A 64 2.82 -5.86 -9.29
N ASP A 65 3.99 -5.25 -9.08
CA ASP A 65 4.58 -5.09 -7.75
C ASP A 65 3.70 -4.23 -6.84
N ALA A 66 3.23 -3.07 -7.33
CA ALA A 66 2.29 -2.23 -6.58
C ALA A 66 0.99 -2.97 -6.22
N ARG A 67 0.38 -3.68 -7.18
CA ARG A 67 -0.82 -4.48 -6.94
C ARG A 67 -0.59 -5.54 -5.86
N GLY A 68 0.52 -6.26 -5.93
CA GLY A 68 0.85 -7.31 -4.96
C GLY A 68 0.96 -6.77 -3.54
N ARG A 69 1.65 -5.64 -3.35
CA ARG A 69 1.79 -4.99 -2.04
C ARG A 69 0.46 -4.47 -1.51
N ILE A 70 -0.28 -3.73 -2.34
CA ILE A 70 -1.59 -3.18 -1.95
C ILE A 70 -2.56 -4.30 -1.60
N LEU A 71 -2.61 -5.40 -2.36
CA LEU A 71 -3.49 -6.53 -2.04
C LEU A 71 -3.13 -7.16 -0.69
N ALA A 72 -1.84 -7.30 -0.38
CA ALA A 72 -1.42 -7.81 0.93
C ALA A 72 -1.87 -6.89 2.07
N ASP A 73 -1.74 -5.58 1.90
CA ASP A 73 -2.16 -4.58 2.88
C ASP A 73 -3.70 -4.56 3.05
N VAL A 74 -4.45 -4.70 1.97
CA VAL A 74 -5.92 -4.80 2.00
C VAL A 74 -6.38 -6.05 2.76
N LEU A 75 -5.78 -7.21 2.51
CA LEU A 75 -6.09 -8.44 3.24
C LEU A 75 -5.70 -8.34 4.73
N TYR A 76 -4.63 -7.62 5.05
CA TYR A 76 -4.30 -7.30 6.43
C TYR A 76 -5.39 -6.44 7.08
N LEU A 77 -5.87 -5.40 6.40
CA LEU A 77 -6.94 -4.52 6.88
C LEU A 77 -8.29 -5.24 7.02
N GLU A 78 -8.59 -6.24 6.19
CA GLU A 78 -9.73 -7.14 6.40
C GLU A 78 -9.63 -7.88 7.74
N GLY A 79 -8.43 -8.35 8.09
CA GLY A 79 -8.17 -8.96 9.40
C GLY A 79 -8.40 -7.98 10.55
N VAL A 80 -7.97 -6.73 10.40
CA VAL A 80 -8.22 -5.65 11.38
C VAL A 80 -9.72 -5.38 11.51
N LEU A 81 -10.45 -5.27 10.40
CA LEU A 81 -11.90 -5.09 10.38
C LEU A 81 -12.64 -6.26 11.05
N ALA A 82 -12.27 -7.49 10.73
CA ALA A 82 -12.85 -8.68 11.36
C ALA A 82 -12.61 -8.67 12.88
N GLY A 83 -11.41 -8.29 13.32
CA GLY A 83 -11.08 -8.09 14.73
C GLY A 83 -11.96 -7.02 15.39
N ALA A 84 -12.13 -5.86 14.73
CA ALA A 84 -12.93 -4.75 15.23
C ALA A 84 -14.40 -5.14 15.43
N ARG A 85 -15.00 -5.83 14.43
CA ARG A 85 -16.37 -6.36 14.50
C ARG A 85 -16.53 -7.37 15.63
N ASN A 86 -15.63 -8.35 15.73
CA ASN A 86 -15.68 -9.39 16.75
C ASN A 86 -15.56 -8.85 18.18
N ARG A 87 -14.89 -7.70 18.35
CA ARG A 87 -14.72 -7.05 19.66
C ARG A 87 -15.79 -6.01 19.97
N GLY A 88 -16.72 -5.76 19.05
CA GLY A 88 -17.76 -4.74 19.22
C GLY A 88 -17.19 -3.34 19.37
N LEU A 89 -16.14 -3.00 18.60
CA LEU A 89 -15.60 -1.65 18.56
C LEU A 89 -16.65 -0.64 18.06
N PRO A 90 -16.48 0.68 18.33
CA PRO A 90 -17.43 1.70 17.90
C PRO A 90 -17.77 1.60 16.40
N SER A 91 -19.05 1.75 16.05
CA SER A 91 -19.54 1.60 14.67
C SER A 91 -18.81 2.51 13.69
N GLU A 92 -18.49 3.74 14.10
CA GLU A 92 -17.73 4.71 13.30
C GLU A 92 -16.33 4.19 12.91
N VAL A 93 -15.67 3.41 13.77
CA VAL A 93 -14.37 2.79 13.46
C VAL A 93 -14.55 1.63 12.49
N VAL A 94 -15.60 0.83 12.69
CA VAL A 94 -15.93 -0.30 11.81
C VAL A 94 -16.27 0.19 10.41
N GLU A 95 -17.13 1.21 10.29
CA GLU A 95 -17.52 1.84 9.01
C GLU A 95 -16.30 2.40 8.28
N ARG A 96 -15.40 3.12 8.96
CA ARG A 96 -14.17 3.61 8.33
C ARG A 96 -13.26 2.47 7.84
N LEU A 97 -13.15 1.38 8.58
CA LEU A 97 -12.38 0.22 8.16
C LEU A 97 -13.03 -0.49 6.96
N GLU A 98 -14.35 -0.57 6.91
CA GLU A 98 -15.10 -1.08 5.76
C GLU A 98 -14.83 -0.24 4.52
N ASP A 99 -14.91 1.09 4.63
CA ASP A 99 -14.63 2.00 3.52
C ASP A 99 -13.21 1.80 2.98
N VAL A 100 -12.21 1.72 3.86
CA VAL A 100 -10.81 1.53 3.44
C VAL A 100 -10.61 0.18 2.75
N VAL A 101 -11.22 -0.90 3.25
CA VAL A 101 -11.15 -2.24 2.62
C VAL A 101 -11.80 -2.22 1.25
N VAL A 102 -12.98 -1.60 1.10
CA VAL A 102 -13.70 -1.50 -0.18
C VAL A 102 -12.86 -0.75 -1.21
N HIS A 103 -12.39 0.46 -0.88
CA HIS A 103 -11.56 1.26 -1.79
C HIS A 103 -10.23 0.56 -2.12
N GLY A 104 -9.66 -0.14 -1.15
CA GLY A 104 -8.47 -0.96 -1.35
C GLY A 104 -8.70 -2.04 -2.40
N HIS A 105 -9.80 -2.80 -2.31
CA HIS A 105 -10.16 -3.80 -3.31
C HIS A 105 -10.36 -3.20 -4.69
N GLU A 106 -11.10 -2.09 -4.78
CA GLU A 106 -11.31 -1.36 -6.04
C GLU A 106 -9.97 -0.99 -6.70
N LEU A 107 -9.02 -0.45 -5.92
CA LEU A 107 -7.68 -0.14 -6.40
C LEU A 107 -6.95 -1.40 -6.93
N THR A 108 -7.04 -2.54 -6.23
CA THR A 108 -6.40 -3.79 -6.72
C THR A 108 -7.00 -4.31 -8.03
N VAL A 109 -8.29 -4.06 -8.27
CA VAL A 109 -8.98 -4.40 -9.53
C VAL A 109 -8.50 -3.48 -10.65
N LEU A 110 -8.47 -2.17 -10.42
CA LEU A 110 -7.98 -1.19 -11.39
C LEU A 110 -6.52 -1.44 -11.79
N LEU A 111 -5.66 -1.82 -10.84
CA LEU A 111 -4.29 -2.20 -11.12
C LEU A 111 -4.22 -3.48 -11.96
N ALA A 112 -5.07 -4.49 -11.71
CA ALA A 112 -5.14 -5.68 -12.56
C ALA A 112 -5.64 -5.37 -13.98
N GLU A 113 -6.56 -4.41 -14.12
CA GLU A 113 -7.05 -3.94 -15.42
C GLU A 113 -5.94 -3.22 -16.19
N THR A 114 -5.13 -2.43 -15.51
CA THR A 114 -3.95 -1.76 -16.08
C THR A 114 -2.94 -2.78 -16.61
N VAL A 115 -2.68 -3.87 -15.87
CA VAL A 115 -1.83 -4.97 -16.36
C VAL A 115 -2.45 -5.67 -17.58
N ARG A 116 -3.77 -5.87 -17.60
CA ARG A 116 -4.46 -6.49 -18.75
C ARG A 116 -4.44 -5.59 -19.99
N SER A 117 -4.59 -4.28 -19.84
CA SER A 117 -4.59 -3.34 -20.97
C SER A 117 -3.24 -3.26 -21.66
N THR A 118 -2.14 -3.28 -20.89
CA THR A 118 -0.78 -3.32 -21.44
C THR A 118 -0.51 -4.59 -22.26
N ALA A 119 -1.05 -5.74 -21.86
CA ALA A 119 -0.93 -7.00 -22.62
C ALA A 119 -1.76 -6.97 -23.93
N ALA A 120 -2.94 -6.33 -23.92
CA ALA A 120 -3.78 -6.19 -25.11
C ALA A 120 -3.14 -5.29 -26.20
N HIS A 121 -2.39 -4.25 -25.80
CA HIS A 121 -1.64 -3.41 -26.75
C HIS A 121 -0.58 -4.17 -27.54
N VAL A 122 0.05 -5.18 -26.94
CA VAL A 122 1.02 -6.04 -27.63
C VAL A 122 0.34 -6.94 -28.66
N SER A 123 -0.85 -7.43 -28.32
CA SER A 123 -1.62 -8.34 -29.17
C SER A 123 -2.24 -7.63 -30.39
N SER A 124 -2.40 -6.30 -30.32
CA SER A 124 -2.97 -5.48 -31.41
C SER A 124 -1.93 -4.86 -32.34
N GLY A 125 -0.64 -5.02 -32.02
CA GLY A 125 0.50 -4.49 -32.78
C GLY A 125 1.23 -5.53 -33.64
N HIS A 126 0.70 -6.74 -33.75
CA HIS A 126 1.09 -7.77 -34.73
C HIS A 126 0.00 -7.88 -35.80
#